data_AF-A0A3A8MBD1-F1
#
_entry.id   AF-A0A3A8MBD1-F1
#
_cell.length_a   1.000
_cell.length_b   1.000
_cell.length_c   1.000
_cell.angle_alpha   90.00
_cell.angle_beta   90.00
_cell.angle_gamma   90.00
#
_symmetry.space_group_name_H-M   'P 1'
#
loop_
_entity.id
_entity.type
_entity.pdbx_description
1 polymer ?
#
loop_
_entity_poly.entity_id
_entity_poly.type
_entity_poly.pdbx_seq_one_letter_code
_entity_poly.pdbx_strand_id
1 'polypeptide(L)'
;MDLPPPEAEPLRTGPPGSLRVLGLLAVALVPIVVAVRELGRIHPDEVFQALEPAWWRVHGYGVLAWEWRDGLRNWALPGVLAAFLKLSAVLGITDPRIYRGVVAVPQFALHAWSLWAVYRFAARRAGPQGGALGVLLLGLSGPVLLFAGRTLSESFSASFLLVAMEALDRPDTGTAARGRRAGLLG
;
A
#
# COMPACT_ATOMS: atom_id res chain seq x y z
N MET A 1 -53.18 4.88 -11.54
CA MET A 1 -52.11 5.88 -11.74
C MET A 1 -50.92 5.34 -10.97
N ASP A 2 -50.11 4.52 -11.64
CA ASP A 2 -48.95 3.88 -11.00
C ASP A 2 -47.85 4.92 -10.85
N LEU A 3 -47.50 5.24 -9.61
CA LEU A 3 -46.37 6.11 -9.31
C LEU A 3 -45.08 5.41 -9.74
N PRO A 4 -44.17 6.09 -10.46
CA PRO A 4 -42.87 5.52 -10.79
C PRO A 4 -42.13 5.16 -9.49
N PRO A 5 -41.33 4.07 -9.50
CA PRO A 5 -40.54 3.70 -8.34
C PRO A 5 -39.63 4.86 -7.93
N PRO A 6 -39.38 5.08 -6.62
CA PRO A 6 -38.54 6.16 -6.16
C PRO A 6 -37.15 6.03 -6.79
N GLU A 7 -36.68 7.11 -7.41
CA GLU A 7 -35.33 7.17 -7.97
C GLU A 7 -34.32 6.81 -6.88
N ALA A 8 -33.51 5.79 -7.14
CA ALA A 8 -32.45 5.39 -6.21
C ALA A 8 -31.51 6.57 -5.99
N GLU A 9 -31.39 7.01 -4.74
CA GLU A 9 -30.49 8.10 -4.37
C GLU A 9 -29.07 7.78 -4.88
N PRO A 10 -28.45 8.68 -5.66
CA PRO A 10 -27.13 8.40 -6.22
C PRO A 10 -26.16 8.16 -5.07
N LEU A 11 -25.52 6.98 -5.10
CA LEU A 11 -24.51 6.57 -4.13
C LEU A 11 -23.45 7.67 -4.06
N ARG A 12 -23.42 8.42 -2.95
CA ARG A 12 -22.46 9.51 -2.73
C ARG A 12 -21.05 8.93 -2.74
N THR A 13 -20.41 8.98 -3.91
CA THR A 13 -19.03 8.56 -4.14
C THR A 13 -18.12 9.79 -4.14
N GLY A 14 -18.23 10.63 -3.11
CA GLY A 14 -17.23 11.65 -2.81
C GLY A 14 -16.15 11.05 -1.91
N PRO A 15 -14.87 11.49 -2.01
CA PRO A 15 -13.90 11.14 -0.99
C PRO A 15 -14.41 11.68 0.35
N PRO A 16 -14.48 10.90 1.43
CA PRO A 16 -14.83 11.45 2.73
C PRO A 16 -13.61 12.23 3.24
N GLY A 17 -13.47 13.46 2.75
CA GLY A 17 -12.49 14.45 3.18
C GLY A 17 -12.86 15.01 4.55
N SER A 18 -13.02 14.16 5.56
CA SER A 18 -13.13 14.60 6.94
C SER A 18 -11.75 14.48 7.60
N LEU A 19 -11.35 15.49 8.38
CA LEU A 19 -10.12 15.50 9.15
C LEU A 19 -9.92 14.21 9.98
N ARG A 20 -11.03 13.58 10.40
CA ARG A 20 -11.06 12.30 11.10
C ARG A 20 -10.50 11.15 10.26
N VAL A 21 -10.88 11.05 8.98
CA VAL A 21 -10.37 10.00 8.08
C VAL A 21 -8.88 10.22 7.82
N LEU A 22 -8.45 11.47 7.61
CA LEU A 22 -7.03 11.79 7.48
C LEU A 22 -6.25 11.42 8.75
N GLY A 23 -6.79 11.74 9.93
CA GLY A 23 -6.21 11.37 11.22
C GLY A 23 -6.10 9.85 11.41
N LEU A 24 -7.08 9.08 10.94
CA LEU A 24 -7.02 7.61 10.97
C LEU A 24 -5.96 7.07 10.01
N LEU A 25 -5.88 7.61 8.79
CA LEU A 25 -4.87 7.16 7.82
C LEU A 25 -3.45 7.57 8.21
N ALA A 26 -3.28 8.56 9.08
CA ALA A 26 -1.99 8.89 9.67
C ALA A 26 -1.38 7.72 10.47
N VAL A 27 -2.18 6.73 10.90
CA VAL A 27 -1.67 5.48 11.50
C VAL A 27 -0.71 4.74 10.57
N ALA A 28 -0.90 4.83 9.24
CA ALA A 28 0.01 4.23 8.27
C ALA A 28 1.44 4.82 8.33
N LEU A 29 1.62 6.02 8.89
CA LEU A 29 2.96 6.62 9.05
C LEU A 29 3.80 5.90 10.10
N VAL A 30 3.18 5.31 11.13
CA VAL A 30 3.91 4.72 12.26
C VAL A 30 4.89 3.64 11.79
N PRO A 31 4.47 2.56 11.08
CA PRO A 31 5.41 1.55 10.63
C PRO A 31 6.42 2.07 9.60
N ILE A 32 6.05 3.10 8.81
CA ILE A 32 6.94 3.73 7.82
C ILE A 32 8.08 4.49 8.51
N VAL A 33 7.76 5.28 9.54
CA VAL A 33 8.75 6.02 10.33
C VAL A 33 9.73 5.05 10.99
N VAL A 34 9.22 3.95 11.56
CA VAL A 34 10.08 2.90 12.14
C VAL A 34 10.98 2.31 11.05
N ALA A 35 10.43 1.91 9.89
CA ALA A 35 11.24 1.32 8.82
C ALA A 35 12.32 2.26 8.26
N VAL A 36 12.02 3.56 8.11
CA VAL A 36 12.99 4.56 7.65
C VAL A 36 14.07 4.80 8.70
N ARG A 37 13.74 4.85 9.99
CA ARG A 37 14.73 5.02 11.06
C ARG A 37 15.73 3.87 11.12
N GLU A 38 15.25 2.65 10.90
CA GLU A 38 16.08 1.44 10.95
C GLU A 38 16.94 1.24 9.70
N LEU A 39 16.64 1.93 8.59
CA LEU A 39 17.40 1.85 7.34
C LEU A 39 17.57 0.40 6.83
N GLY A 40 16.56 -0.46 7.05
CA GLY A 40 16.59 -1.87 6.64
C GLY A 40 17.41 -2.80 7.53
N ARG A 41 17.89 -2.37 8.70
CA ARG A 41 18.75 -3.18 9.59
C ARG A 41 18.06 -4.37 10.26
N ILE A 42 16.72 -4.39 10.31
CA ILE A 42 16.00 -5.41 11.08
C ILE A 42 15.86 -6.71 10.31
N HIS A 43 15.53 -6.64 9.01
CA HIS A 43 15.39 -7.85 8.20
C HIS A 43 16.38 -7.80 7.02
N PRO A 44 17.25 -8.82 6.88
CA PRO A 44 18.25 -8.83 5.82
C PRO A 44 17.63 -8.73 4.42
N ASP A 45 16.42 -9.28 4.24
CA ASP A 45 15.70 -9.24 2.97
C ASP A 45 15.29 -7.82 2.56
N GLU A 46 15.09 -6.89 3.50
CA GLU A 46 14.85 -5.48 3.15
C GLU A 46 16.03 -4.91 2.35
N VAL A 47 17.25 -5.29 2.73
CA VAL A 47 18.48 -4.85 2.08
C VAL A 47 18.71 -5.68 0.83
N PHE A 48 18.93 -6.99 0.96
CA PHE A 48 19.45 -7.81 -0.13
C PHE A 48 18.41 -8.20 -1.20
N GLN A 49 17.12 -8.17 -0.87
CA GLN A 49 16.04 -8.54 -1.81
C GLN A 49 15.24 -7.33 -2.33
N ALA A 50 15.47 -6.13 -1.79
CA ALA A 50 14.72 -4.93 -2.21
C ALA A 50 15.62 -3.69 -2.41
N LEU A 51 16.25 -3.19 -1.36
CA LEU A 51 16.99 -1.91 -1.41
C LEU A 51 18.29 -2.01 -2.22
N GLU A 52 19.08 -3.06 -2.04
CA GLU A 52 20.36 -3.24 -2.72
C GLU A 52 20.21 -3.54 -4.22
N PRO A 53 19.26 -4.39 -4.66
CA PRO A 53 18.95 -4.52 -6.08
C PRO A 53 18.44 -3.21 -6.71
N ALA A 54 17.65 -2.43 -5.98
CA ALA A 54 17.21 -1.11 -6.43
C ALA A 54 18.38 -0.13 -6.54
N TRP A 55 19.30 -0.14 -5.58
CA TRP A 55 20.53 0.65 -5.59
C TRP A 55 21.41 0.30 -6.79
N TRP A 56 21.66 -0.99 -7.00
CA TRP A 56 22.42 -1.50 -8.14
C TRP A 56 21.80 -1.06 -9.46
N ARG A 57 20.47 -1.11 -9.58
CA ARG A 57 19.77 -0.70 -10.81
C ARG A 57 19.97 0.78 -11.15
N VAL A 58 20.15 1.64 -10.15
CA VAL A 58 20.33 3.10 -10.30
C VAL A 58 21.79 3.49 -10.51
N HIS A 59 22.70 2.88 -9.77
CA HIS A 59 24.10 3.32 -9.69
C HIS A 59 25.08 2.41 -10.44
N GLY A 60 24.66 1.21 -10.83
CA GLY A 60 25.50 0.23 -11.53
C GLY A 60 26.49 -0.53 -10.65
N TYR A 61 26.43 -0.34 -9.33
CA TYR A 61 27.23 -1.07 -8.34
C TYR A 61 26.40 -1.39 -7.11
N GLY A 62 26.82 -2.38 -6.32
CA GLY A 62 26.11 -2.86 -5.12
C GLY A 62 26.23 -4.38 -4.98
N VAL A 63 25.73 -4.91 -3.86
CA VAL A 63 25.72 -6.34 -3.56
C VAL A 63 24.46 -6.99 -4.12
N LEU A 64 24.58 -7.61 -5.30
CA LEU A 64 23.54 -8.48 -5.82
C LEU A 64 23.75 -9.92 -5.36
N ALA A 65 22.74 -10.49 -4.71
CA ALA A 65 22.69 -11.93 -4.45
C ALA A 65 22.66 -12.73 -5.76
N TRP A 66 23.09 -13.99 -5.71
CA TRP A 66 23.20 -14.85 -6.90
C TRP A 66 21.85 -15.02 -7.61
N GLU A 67 20.72 -15.00 -6.89
CA GLU A 67 19.39 -15.12 -7.49
C GLU A 67 19.05 -13.97 -8.45
N TRP A 68 19.58 -12.77 -8.20
CA TRP A 68 19.41 -11.62 -9.09
C TRP A 68 20.26 -11.75 -10.35
N ARG A 69 21.45 -12.34 -10.22
CA ARG A 69 22.38 -12.56 -11.34
C ARG A 69 21.85 -13.64 -12.29
N ASP A 70 21.23 -14.67 -11.73
CA ASP A 70 20.64 -15.78 -12.48
C ASP A 70 19.20 -15.50 -12.96
N GLY A 71 18.64 -14.33 -12.62
CA GLY A 71 17.31 -13.91 -13.07
C GLY A 71 16.15 -14.66 -12.39
N LEU A 72 16.36 -15.23 -11.21
CA LEU A 72 15.36 -16.01 -10.46
C LEU A 72 14.36 -15.13 -9.68
N ARG A 73 14.65 -13.82 -9.53
CA ARG A 73 13.83 -12.88 -8.75
C ARG A 73 13.09 -11.90 -9.66
N ASN A 74 11.88 -11.55 -9.22
CA ASN A 74 11.04 -10.55 -9.87
C ASN A 74 11.51 -9.13 -9.56
N TRP A 75 11.71 -8.32 -10.61
CA TRP A 75 12.14 -6.93 -10.50
C TRP A 75 11.02 -5.94 -10.16
N ALA A 76 9.75 -6.35 -10.05
CA ALA A 76 8.65 -5.40 -9.86
C ALA A 76 8.84 -4.51 -8.61
N LEU A 77 9.16 -5.10 -7.45
CA LEU A 77 9.37 -4.33 -6.23
C LEU A 77 10.66 -3.50 -6.29
N PRO A 78 11.86 -4.06 -6.53
CA PRO A 78 13.07 -3.23 -6.60
C PRO A 78 13.03 -2.19 -7.72
N GLY A 79 12.34 -2.46 -8.81
CA GLY A 79 12.16 -1.51 -9.91
C GLY A 79 11.39 -0.26 -9.49
N VAL A 80 10.30 -0.42 -8.73
CA VAL A 80 9.56 0.71 -8.14
C VAL A 80 10.45 1.48 -7.17
N LEU A 81 11.17 0.78 -6.28
CA LEU A 81 12.09 1.43 -5.34
C LEU A 81 13.23 2.18 -6.07
N ALA A 82 13.75 1.60 -7.15
CA ALA A 82 14.79 2.19 -7.99
C ALA A 82 14.31 3.48 -8.66
N ALA A 83 13.04 3.57 -9.07
CA ALA A 83 12.49 4.81 -9.63
C ALA A 83 12.51 5.96 -8.62
N PHE A 84 12.10 5.70 -7.36
CA PHE A 84 12.12 6.71 -6.30
C PHE A 84 13.54 7.02 -5.81
N LEU A 85 14.43 6.04 -5.81
CA LEU A 85 15.85 6.26 -5.56
C LEU A 85 16.50 7.11 -6.66
N LYS A 86 16.17 6.85 -7.94
CA LYS A 86 16.64 7.65 -9.08
C LYS A 86 16.14 9.09 -9.00
N LEU A 87 14.87 9.28 -8.62
CA LEU A 87 14.32 10.60 -8.35
C LEU A 87 15.13 11.33 -7.27
N SER A 88 15.45 10.64 -6.17
CA SER A 88 16.26 11.20 -5.09
C SER A 88 17.64 11.63 -5.59
N ALA A 89 18.30 10.79 -6.39
CA ALA A 89 19.60 11.09 -6.99
C ALA A 89 19.55 12.30 -7.96
N VAL A 90 18.50 12.40 -8.79
CA VAL A 90 18.30 13.54 -9.72
C VAL A 90 18.06 14.84 -8.96
N LEU A 91 17.37 14.78 -7.82
CA LEU A 91 17.13 15.93 -6.94
C LEU A 91 18.33 16.27 -6.04
N GLY A 92 19.45 15.56 -6.16
CA GLY A 92 20.65 15.78 -5.34
C GLY A 92 20.48 15.37 -3.88
N ILE A 93 19.51 14.52 -3.55
CA ILE A 93 19.29 14.03 -2.19
C ILE A 93 20.31 12.92 -1.90
N THR A 94 21.31 13.24 -1.07
CA THR A 94 22.41 12.33 -0.73
C THR A 94 22.32 11.76 0.68
N ASP A 95 21.56 12.39 1.59
CA ASP A 95 21.41 11.90 2.96
C ASP A 95 20.65 10.57 3.00
N PRO A 96 21.23 9.51 3.63
CA PRO A 96 20.62 8.18 3.70
C PRO A 96 19.22 8.11 4.29
N ARG A 97 18.92 8.94 5.29
CA ARG A 97 17.60 8.94 5.92
C ARG A 97 16.60 9.63 5.02
N ILE A 98 17.00 10.70 4.34
CA ILE A 98 16.11 11.44 3.44
C ILE A 98 15.77 10.60 2.20
N TYR A 99 16.76 10.05 1.48
CA TYR A 99 16.43 9.24 0.30
C TYR A 99 15.71 7.94 0.69
N ARG A 100 15.99 7.35 1.87
CA ARG A 100 15.22 6.19 2.35
C ARG A 100 13.75 6.54 2.60
N GLY A 101 13.48 7.75 3.09
CA GLY A 101 12.13 8.31 3.24
C GLY A 101 11.43 8.44 1.88
N VAL A 102 12.12 8.98 0.87
CA VAL A 102 11.59 9.07 -0.51
C VAL A 102 11.29 7.67 -1.07
N VAL A 103 12.19 6.70 -0.89
CA VAL A 103 12.00 5.30 -1.29
C VAL A 103 10.86 4.63 -0.53
N ALA A 104 10.48 5.10 0.66
CA ALA A 104 9.35 4.58 1.41
C ALA A 104 7.98 5.06 0.91
N VAL A 105 7.93 6.11 0.08
CA VAL A 105 6.67 6.72 -0.38
C VAL A 105 5.72 5.72 -1.05
N PRO A 106 6.16 4.82 -1.95
CA PRO A 106 5.28 3.81 -2.52
C PRO A 106 4.67 2.88 -1.47
N GLN A 107 5.48 2.44 -0.49
CA GLN A 107 5.00 1.56 0.57
C GLN A 107 4.02 2.29 1.49
N PHE A 108 4.30 3.56 1.81
CA PHE A 108 3.37 4.38 2.58
C PHE A 108 2.04 4.56 1.86
N ALA A 109 2.07 4.92 0.58
CA ALA A 109 0.86 5.13 -0.20
C ALA A 109 0.02 3.84 -0.29
N LEU A 110 0.68 2.70 -0.54
CA LEU A 110 0.01 1.40 -0.61
C LEU A 110 -0.55 0.97 0.75
N HIS A 111 0.18 1.18 1.84
CA HIS A 111 -0.29 0.86 3.19
C HIS A 111 -1.44 1.78 3.63
N ALA A 112 -1.38 3.08 3.33
CA ALA A 112 -2.49 4.00 3.57
C ALA A 112 -3.73 3.59 2.76
N TRP A 113 -3.55 3.15 1.51
CA TRP A 113 -4.64 2.62 0.70
C TRP A 113 -5.23 1.33 1.27
N SER A 114 -4.41 0.44 1.82
CA SER A 114 -4.90 -0.78 2.46
C SER A 114 -5.66 -0.51 3.77
N LEU A 115 -5.24 0.47 4.58
CA LEU A 115 -6.03 0.93 5.74
C LEU A 115 -7.33 1.60 5.30
N TRP A 116 -7.32 2.36 4.21
CA TRP A 116 -8.54 2.91 3.63
C TRP A 116 -9.51 1.81 3.17
N ALA A 117 -8.98 0.74 2.58
CA ALA A 117 -9.75 -0.44 2.20
C ALA A 117 -10.37 -1.12 3.43
N VAL A 118 -9.60 -1.29 4.50
CA VAL A 118 -10.10 -1.83 5.79
C VAL A 118 -11.21 -0.97 6.36
N TYR A 119 -11.05 0.36 6.36
CA TYR A 119 -12.09 1.29 6.80
C TYR A 119 -13.40 1.06 6.06
N ARG A 120 -13.35 1.04 4.72
CA ARG A 120 -14.54 0.86 3.87
C ARG A 120 -15.19 -0.50 4.08
N PHE A 121 -14.39 -1.56 4.15
CA PHE A 121 -14.86 -2.92 4.36
C PHE A 121 -15.61 -3.06 5.69
N ALA A 122 -15.03 -2.55 6.78
CA ALA A 122 -15.63 -2.60 8.11
C ALA A 122 -16.82 -1.63 8.24
N ALA A 123 -16.74 -0.45 7.62
CA ALA A 123 -17.82 0.54 7.66
C ALA A 123 -19.11 0.05 6.99
N ARG A 124 -19.02 -0.80 5.96
CA ARG A 124 -20.20 -1.45 5.35
C ARG A 124 -20.96 -2.38 6.31
N ARG A 125 -20.30 -2.93 7.32
CA ARG A 125 -20.86 -3.92 8.25
C ARG A 125 -21.28 -3.31 9.58
N ALA A 126 -20.50 -2.34 10.07
CA ALA A 126 -20.64 -1.80 11.42
C ALA A 126 -20.66 -0.25 11.45
N GLY A 127 -20.93 0.38 10.31
CA GLY A 127 -21.00 1.83 10.17
C GLY A 127 -19.64 2.54 10.32
N PRO A 128 -19.61 3.88 10.25
CA PRO A 128 -18.36 4.65 10.26
C PRO A 128 -17.47 4.44 11.48
N GLN A 129 -18.07 4.17 12.65
CA GLN A 129 -17.36 3.87 13.89
C GLN A 129 -16.68 2.49 13.84
N GLY A 130 -17.38 1.47 13.32
CA GLY A 130 -16.78 0.16 13.06
C GLY A 130 -15.64 0.23 12.05
N GLY A 131 -15.76 1.08 11.02
CA GLY A 131 -14.68 1.40 10.09
C GLY A 131 -13.44 1.96 10.80
N ALA A 132 -13.63 2.97 11.66
CA ALA A 132 -12.55 3.57 12.43
C ALA A 132 -11.89 2.58 13.39
N LEU A 133 -12.69 1.79 14.12
CA LEU A 133 -12.17 0.75 15.01
C LEU A 133 -11.38 -0.32 14.24
N GLY A 134 -11.85 -0.73 13.06
CA GLY A 134 -11.13 -1.69 12.20
C GLY A 134 -9.75 -1.19 11.78
N VAL A 135 -9.64 0.10 11.40
CA VAL A 135 -8.34 0.72 11.09
C VAL A 135 -7.44 0.77 12.32
N LEU A 136 -7.96 1.16 13.49
CA LEU A 136 -7.15 1.25 14.70
C LEU A 136 -6.66 -0.13 15.16
N LEU A 137 -7.54 -1.13 15.20
CA LEU A 137 -7.20 -2.49 15.64
C LEU A 137 -6.16 -3.13 14.71
N LEU A 138 -6.34 -3.02 13.40
CA LEU A 138 -5.39 -3.59 12.44
C LEU A 138 -4.11 -2.73 12.36
N GLY A 139 -4.25 -1.43 12.18
CA GLY A 139 -3.15 -0.48 11.99
C GLY A 139 -2.20 -0.39 13.17
N LEU A 140 -2.70 -0.62 14.39
CA LEU A 140 -1.90 -0.64 15.62
C LEU A 140 -1.57 -2.06 16.09
N SER A 141 -1.91 -3.09 15.31
CA SER A 141 -1.51 -4.46 15.63
C SER A 141 0.01 -4.62 15.51
N GLY A 142 0.61 -5.44 16.38
CA GLY A 142 2.04 -5.71 16.39
C GLY A 142 2.62 -6.08 15.00
N PRO A 143 2.02 -7.02 14.25
CA PRO A 143 2.50 -7.37 12.92
C PRO A 143 2.50 -6.20 11.93
N VAL A 144 1.45 -5.37 11.92
CA VAL A 144 1.40 -4.20 11.02
C VAL A 144 2.46 -3.17 11.41
N LEU A 145 2.61 -2.89 12.71
CA LEU A 145 3.63 -1.96 13.20
C LEU A 145 5.06 -2.40 12.86
N LEU A 146 5.33 -3.71 12.88
CA LEU A 146 6.67 -4.26 12.61
C LEU A 146 6.96 -4.41 11.11
N PHE A 147 5.99 -4.87 10.32
CA PHE A 147 6.21 -5.31 8.94
C PHE A 147 5.66 -4.34 7.89
N ALA A 148 4.55 -3.64 8.13
CA ALA A 148 3.85 -2.93 7.05
C ALA A 148 4.61 -1.74 6.46
N GLY A 149 5.65 -1.23 7.13
CA GLY A 149 6.51 -0.17 6.60
C GLY A 149 7.78 -0.69 5.91
N ARG A 150 8.04 -1.98 6.03
CA ARG A 150 9.26 -2.64 5.56
C ARG A 150 9.20 -2.86 4.06
N THR A 151 10.35 -2.77 3.40
CA THR A 151 10.47 -3.05 1.96
C THR A 151 10.57 -4.55 1.70
N LEU A 152 9.63 -5.31 2.24
CA LEU A 152 9.49 -6.75 2.05
C LEU A 152 8.38 -7.03 1.04
N SER A 153 8.53 -8.06 0.20
CA SER A 153 7.51 -8.40 -0.80
C SER A 153 6.18 -8.77 -0.14
N GLU A 154 6.26 -9.39 1.04
CA GLU A 154 5.13 -9.76 1.91
C GLU A 154 4.36 -8.53 2.41
N SER A 155 5.06 -7.44 2.72
CA SER A 155 4.42 -6.20 3.19
C SER A 155 3.63 -5.50 2.08
N PHE A 156 4.14 -5.54 0.85
CA PHE A 156 3.43 -5.04 -0.33
C PHE A 156 2.24 -5.96 -0.67
N SER A 157 2.45 -7.28 -0.72
CA SER A 157 1.41 -8.24 -1.08
C SER A 157 0.27 -8.26 -0.06
N ALA A 158 0.55 -8.15 1.24
CA ALA A 158 -0.46 -8.03 2.28
C ALA A 158 -1.33 -6.77 2.10
N SER A 159 -0.72 -5.64 1.72
CA SER A 159 -1.48 -4.41 1.46
C SER A 159 -2.36 -4.54 0.21
N PHE A 160 -1.84 -5.14 -0.87
CA PHE A 160 -2.64 -5.44 -2.05
C PHE A 160 -3.78 -6.41 -1.76
N LEU A 161 -3.55 -7.43 -0.91
CA LEU A 161 -4.58 -8.37 -0.50
C LEU A 161 -5.75 -7.65 0.19
N LEU A 162 -5.48 -6.75 1.14
CA LEU A 162 -6.52 -5.97 1.83
C LEU A 162 -7.32 -5.10 0.86
N VAL A 163 -6.63 -4.45 -0.10
CA VAL A 163 -7.27 -3.67 -1.15
C VAL A 163 -8.15 -4.56 -2.04
N ALA A 164 -7.65 -5.73 -2.45
CA ALA A 164 -8.39 -6.68 -3.28
C ALA A 164 -9.62 -7.24 -2.54
N MET A 165 -9.47 -7.58 -1.26
CA MET A 165 -10.59 -8.04 -0.42
C MET A 165 -11.68 -6.99 -0.30
N GLU A 166 -11.33 -5.73 -0.06
CA GLU A 166 -12.32 -4.64 -0.04
C GLU A 166 -13.00 -4.46 -1.40
N ALA A 167 -12.24 -4.58 -2.49
CA ALA A 167 -12.76 -4.41 -3.85
C ALA A 167 -13.75 -5.51 -4.22
N LEU A 168 -13.46 -6.77 -3.85
CA LEU A 168 -14.35 -7.92 -4.04
C LEU A 168 -15.63 -7.81 -3.19
N ASP A 169 -15.54 -7.16 -2.03
CA ASP A 169 -16.67 -6.95 -1.12
C ASP A 169 -17.60 -5.79 -1.51
N ARG A 170 -17.29 -5.04 -2.57
CA ARG A 170 -18.14 -3.92 -3.00
C ARG A 170 -19.46 -4.46 -3.57
N PRO A 171 -20.62 -3.90 -3.17
CA PRO A 171 -21.91 -4.35 -3.67
C PRO A 171 -22.00 -4.19 -5.20
N ASP A 172 -22.43 -5.25 -5.88
CA ASP A 172 -22.64 -5.29 -7.33
C ASP A 172 -23.79 -4.36 -7.71
N THR A 173 -23.47 -3.16 -8.19
CA THR A 173 -24.46 -2.25 -8.78
C THR A 173 -24.11 -2.01 -10.26
N GLY A 174 -25.03 -2.38 -11.16
CA GLY A 174 -24.97 -2.09 -12.60
C GLY A 174 -24.30 -3.13 -13.53
N THR A 175 -24.43 -2.90 -14.84
CA THR A 175 -23.95 -3.74 -15.98
C THR A 175 -22.46 -4.08 -15.95
N ALA A 176 -21.64 -3.31 -15.23
CA ALA A 176 -20.22 -3.58 -15.01
C ALA A 176 -19.95 -4.84 -14.15
N ALA A 177 -20.95 -5.35 -13.42
CA ALA A 177 -20.84 -6.55 -12.58
C ALA A 177 -20.66 -7.86 -13.39
N ARG A 178 -21.21 -7.93 -14.62
CA ARG A 178 -21.07 -9.11 -15.49
C ARG A 178 -19.66 -9.28 -16.04
N GLY A 179 -18.98 -8.19 -16.39
CA GLY A 179 -17.60 -8.24 -16.92
C GLY A 179 -16.57 -8.66 -15.87
N ARG A 180 -16.73 -8.22 -14.62
CA ARG A 180 -15.84 -8.59 -13.50
C ARG A 180 -15.95 -10.06 -13.10
N ARG A 181 -17.15 -10.66 -13.15
CA ARG A 181 -17.34 -12.10 -12.90
C ARG A 181 -16.80 -12.98 -14.02
N ALA A 182 -16.71 -12.47 -15.25
CA ALA A 182 -16.25 -13.23 -16.40
C ALA A 182 -14.71 -13.23 -16.58
N GLY A 183 -13.96 -12.50 -15.74
CA GLY A 183 -12.50 -12.36 -15.91
C GLY A 183 -12.09 -11.61 -17.20
N LEU A 184 -13.05 -10.97 -17.87
CA LEU A 184 -12.87 -10.37 -19.20
C LEU A 184 -12.35 -8.93 -19.16
N LEU A 185 -12.21 -8.34 -17.97
CA LEU A 185 -11.63 -7.02 -17.77
C LEU A 185 -10.63 -7.09 -16.61
N GLY A 186 -9.48 -7.69 -16.91
CA GLY A 186 -8.22 -7.49 -16.21
C GLY A 186 -7.35 -6.50 -16.99
#